data_AF-A0A9X0MJR4-F1
#
_entry.id   AF-A0A9X0MJR4-F1
#
_cell.length_a   1.000
_cell.length_b   1.000
_cell.length_c   1.000
_cell.angle_alpha   90.00
_cell.angle_beta   90.00
_cell.angle_gamma   90.00
#
_symmetry.space_group_name_H-M   'P 1'
#
loop_
_entity.id
_entity.type
_entity.pdbx_description
1 polymer ?
#
loop_
_entity_poly.entity_id
_entity_poly.type
_entity_poly.pdbx_seq_one_letter_code
_entity_poly.pdbx_strand_id
1 'polypeptide(L)' 'MANVVWQLPVKQSNTTNHDWVHPKAKYHAFVNDNSLCGKYSQSTSFFETTIELFELRINEELACKKCLKKLDLSM' A
#
# COMPACT_ATOMS: atom_id res chain seq x y z
N MET A 1 -18.30 2.81 -3.68
CA MET A 1 -17.16 1.96 -3.28
C MET A 1 -15.96 2.86 -3.12
N ALA A 2 -15.32 2.86 -1.95
CA ALA A 2 -14.05 3.56 -1.82
C ALA A 2 -13.04 2.89 -2.75
N ASN A 3 -12.33 3.67 -3.55
CA ASN A 3 -11.35 3.12 -4.48
C ASN A 3 -10.13 2.66 -3.67
N VAL A 4 -9.97 1.33 -3.53
CA VAL A 4 -8.86 0.74 -2.79
C VAL A 4 -7.69 0.57 -3.74
N VAL A 5 -6.58 1.20 -3.40
CA VAL A 5 -5.35 1.14 -4.19
C VAL A 5 -4.29 0.37 -3.40
N TRP A 6 -3.60 -0.57 -4.03
CA TRP A 6 -2.50 -1.31 -3.40
C TRP A 6 -1.16 -0.76 -3.85
N GLN A 7 -0.39 -0.20 -2.93
CA GLN A 7 0.91 0.40 -3.23
C GLN A 7 1.98 0.02 -2.21
N LEU A 8 3.23 0.12 -2.62
CA LEU A 8 4.35 0.05 -1.69
C LEU A 8 4.42 1.35 -0.87
N PRO A 9 4.72 1.26 0.43
CA PRO A 9 4.88 2.42 1.28
C PRO A 9 6.17 3.15 0.89
N VAL A 10 6.02 4.40 0.44
CA VAL A 10 7.15 5.25 0.08
C VAL A 10 7.58 6.05 1.30
N LYS A 11 8.86 5.94 1.67
CA LYS A 11 9.45 6.77 2.71
C LYS A 11 10.05 8.01 2.07
N GLN A 12 9.42 9.15 2.33
CA GLN A 12 9.99 10.45 1.99
C GLN A 12 10.95 10.89 3.09
N SER A 13 12.06 11.48 2.70
CA SER A 13 13.03 12.06 3.62
C SER A 13 12.88 13.57 3.62
N ASN A 14 12.81 14.17 4.81
CA ASN A 14 12.76 15.62 4.95
C ASN A 14 14.11 16.29 4.65
N THR A 15 15.19 15.50 4.50
CA THR A 15 16.56 16.01 4.29
C THR A 15 17.14 15.66 2.93
N THR A 16 16.48 14.79 2.15
CA THR A 16 16.97 14.35 0.85
C THR A 16 15.83 14.26 -0.15
N ASN A 17 16.04 14.71 -1.38
CA ASN A 17 15.07 14.66 -2.48
C ASN A 17 14.88 13.24 -3.07
N HIS A 18 15.19 12.19 -2.30
CA HIS A 18 15.06 10.81 -2.74
C HIS A 18 13.94 10.14 -1.96
N ASP A 19 12.89 9.81 -2.69
CA ASP A 19 11.85 8.89 -2.25
C ASP A 19 12.41 7.47 -2.25
N TRP A 20 12.17 6.72 -1.17
CA TRP A 20 12.72 5.38 -1.02
C TRP A 20 11.68 4.35 -0.60
N VAL A 21 11.68 3.21 -1.28
CA VAL A 21 10.91 2.03 -0.91
C VAL A 21 11.86 0.98 -0.34
N HIS A 22 11.54 0.49 0.86
CA HIS A 22 12.35 -0.56 1.47
C HIS A 22 12.29 -1.85 0.60
N PRO A 23 13.41 -2.54 0.30
CA PRO A 23 13.41 -3.72 -0.57
C PRO A 23 12.50 -4.87 -0.11
N LYS A 24 12.29 -4.98 1.21
CA LYS A 24 11.37 -5.94 1.85
C LYS A 24 10.00 -5.35 2.20
N ALA A 25 9.66 -4.19 1.67
CA ALA A 25 8.34 -3.60 1.86
C ALA A 25 7.29 -4.52 1.23
N LYS A 26 6.09 -4.47 1.80
CA LYS A 26 4.92 -5.18 1.30
C LYS A 26 3.93 -4.18 0.76
N TYR A 27 3.05 -4.60 -0.13
CA TYR A 27 1.95 -3.77 -0.61
C TYR A 27 0.91 -3.56 0.49
N HIS A 28 0.43 -2.33 0.59
CA HIS A 28 -0.61 -1.95 1.53
C HIS A 28 -1.83 -1.46 0.75
N ALA A 29 -3.02 -1.85 1.22
CA ALA A 29 -4.27 -1.26 0.75
C ALA A 29 -4.41 0.15 1.34
N PHE A 30 -4.56 1.14 0.48
CA PHE A 30 -4.81 2.54 0.81
C PHE A 30 -6.23 2.94 0.40
N VAL A 31 -6.85 3.74 1.26
CA VAL A 31 -8.14 4.41 1.03
C VAL A 31 -7.98 5.85 1.48
N ASN A 32 -8.25 6.81 0.60
CA ASN A 32 -8.04 8.23 0.86
C ASN A 32 -6.64 8.51 1.42
N ASP A 33 -5.60 8.03 0.71
CA ASP A 33 -4.18 8.21 1.08
C ASP A 33 -3.76 7.61 2.42
N ASN A 34 -4.60 6.78 3.04
CA ASN A 34 -4.33 6.15 4.32
C ASN A 34 -4.40 4.64 4.21
N SER A 35 -3.36 3.97 4.69
CA SER A 35 -3.33 2.50 4.69
C SER A 35 -4.38 1.93 5.64
N LEU A 36 -5.08 0.86 5.23
CA LEU A 36 -6.07 0.19 6.08
C LEU A 36 -5.46 -0.33 7.39
N CYS A 37 -4.19 -0.71 7.40
CA CYS A 37 -3.51 -1.14 8.62
C CYS A 37 -3.14 0.01 9.57
N GLY A 38 -3.34 1.26 9.15
CA GLY A 38 -3.12 2.47 9.94
C GLY A 38 -1.66 2.86 10.14
N LYS A 39 -0.72 2.28 9.37
CA LYS A 39 0.72 2.51 9.56
C LYS A 39 1.30 3.59 8.65
N TYR A 40 0.73 3.73 7.46
CA TYR A 40 1.24 4.59 6.41
C TYR A 40 0.15 5.54 5.94
N SER A 41 0.56 6.76 5.62
CA SER A 41 -0.18 7.72 4.83
C SER A 41 0.73 8.22 3.72
N GLN A 42 0.24 8.25 2.49
CA GLN A 42 1.00 8.71 1.32
C GLN A 42 0.04 9.17 0.20
N SER A 43 0.50 10.09 -0.64
CA SER A 43 -0.25 10.51 -1.84
C SER A 43 -0.28 9.37 -2.86
N THR A 44 -1.39 8.65 -2.91
CA THR A 44 -1.56 7.47 -3.78
C THR A 44 -1.65 7.83 -5.26
N SER A 45 -2.00 9.08 -5.58
CA SER A 45 -2.02 9.59 -6.95
C SER A 45 -0.65 10.02 -7.46
N PHE A 46 0.33 10.22 -6.56
CA PHE A 46 1.68 10.66 -6.93
C PHE A 46 2.64 9.49 -7.13
N PHE A 47 2.57 8.46 -6.28
CA PHE A 47 3.49 7.33 -6.33
C PHE A 47 2.98 6.21 -7.23
N GLU A 48 3.68 5.95 -8.33
CA GLU A 48 3.37 4.87 -9.28
C GLU A 48 3.91 3.50 -8.81
N THR A 49 3.74 3.16 -7.53
CA THR A 49 4.22 1.90 -6.93
C THR A 49 3.11 0.86 -6.76
N THR A 50 2.14 0.90 -7.68
CA THR A 50 0.88 0.16 -7.60
C THR A 50 1.05 -1.29 -8.07
N ILE A 51 0.21 -2.17 -7.54
CA ILE A 51 0.07 -3.55 -8.03
C ILE A 51 -1.40 -3.89 -8.23
N GLU A 52 -1.69 -4.73 -9.22
CA GLU A 52 -3.05 -5.21 -9.46
C GLU A 52 -3.50 -6.17 -8.36
N LEU A 53 -4.78 -6.09 -7.97
CA LEU A 53 -5.35 -6.96 -6.93
C LEU A 53 -5.24 -8.44 -7.29
N PHE A 54 -5.37 -8.77 -8.58
CA PHE A 54 -5.24 -10.15 -9.07
C PHE A 54 -3.84 -10.72 -8.82
N GLU A 55 -2.78 -9.94 -9.04
CA GLU A 55 -1.41 -10.36 -8.77
C GLU A 55 -1.18 -10.60 -7.27
N LEU A 56 -1.79 -9.76 -6.42
CA LEU A 56 -1.77 -9.94 -4.97
C LEU A 56 -2.53 -11.18 -4.49
N ARG A 57 -3.62 -11.57 -5.16
CA ARG A 57 -4.36 -12.80 -4.83
C ARG A 57 -3.56 -14.05 -5.17
N ILE A 58 -2.73 -14.01 -6.21
CA ILE A 58 -1.81 -15.10 -6.53
C ILE A 58 -0.65 -15.14 -5.52
N ASN A 59 -0.15 -13.98 -5.12
CA ASN A 59 1.03 -13.83 -4.25
C ASN A 59 0.70 -13.05 -2.97
N GLU A 60 -0.16 -13.60 -2.12
CA GLU A 60 -0.61 -12.92 -0.88
C GLU A 60 0.54 -12.53 0.06
N GLU A 61 1.69 -13.20 -0.06
CA GLU A 61 2.89 -12.90 0.71
C GLU A 61 3.46 -11.51 0.44
N LEU A 62 3.21 -10.95 -0.75
CA LEU A 62 3.61 -9.60 -1.13
C LEU A 62 2.74 -8.53 -0.44
N ALA A 63 1.55 -8.90 0.05
CA ALA A 63 0.62 -7.98 0.69
C ALA A 63 0.78 -7.92 2.22
N CYS A 64 0.39 -6.78 2.78
CA CYS A 64 0.23 -6.63 4.21
C CYS A 64 -0.95 -7.47 4.71
N LYS A 65 -0.65 -8.51 5.49
CA LYS A 65 -1.66 -9.40 6.12
C LYS A 65 -2.75 -8.65 6.90
N LYS A 66 -2.43 -7.50 7.51
CA LYS A 66 -3.44 -6.67 8.21
C LYS A 66 -4.39 -5.95 7.25
N CYS A 67 -3.88 -5.48 6.11
CA CYS A 67 -4.70 -4.85 5.08
C CYS A 67 -5.61 -5.89 4.42
N LEU A 68 -5.09 -7.08 4.07
CA LEU A 68 -5.88 -8.18 3.51
C LEU A 68 -7.06 -8.53 4.43
N LYS A 69 -6.79 -8.84 5.70
CA LYS A 69 -7.85 -9.15 6.68
C LYS A 69 -8.92 -8.07 6.81
N LYS A 70 -8.54 -6.79 6.75
CA LYS A 70 -9.52 -5.69 6.83
C LYS A 70 -10.36 -5.57 5.57
N LEU A 71 -9.78 -5.91 4.41
CA LEU A 71 -10.50 -5.94 3.14
C LEU A 71 -11.54 -7.05 3.13
N ASP A 72 -11.17 -8.27 3.56
CA ASP A 72 -12.08 -9.41 3.69
C ASP A 72 -13.23 -9.15 4.67
N LEU A 73 -12.97 -8.44 5.78
CA LEU A 73 -14.01 -8.05 6.74
C LEU A 73 -14.95 -6.94 6.24
N SER A 74 -14.60 -6.30 5.12
CA SER A 74 -15.37 -5.21 4.51
C SER A 74 -16.13 -5.63 3.25
N MET A 75 -16.01 -6.90 2.83
CA MET A 75 -16.77 -7.51 1.73
C MET A 75 -17.98 -8.27 2.22
#